data_AF-A0A1G5BCB1-F1
#
_entry.id   AF-A0A1G5BCB1-F1
#
_cell.length_a   1.000
_cell.length_b   1.000
_cell.length_c   1.000
_cell.angle_alpha   90.00
_cell.angle_beta   90.00
_cell.angle_gamma   90.00
#
_symmetry.space_group_name_H-M   'P 1'
#
loop_
_entity.id
_entity.type
_entity.pdbx_description
1 polymer ?
#
loop_
_entity_poly.entity_id
_entity_poly.type
_entity_poly.pdbx_seq_one_letter_code
_entity_poly.pdbx_strand_id
1 'polypeptide(L)'
;MSRVIDTVDVICQHKSNGEVIPLRFRLMNEDGQYENYTIKGYRTITHPGPYTTPDGLYVSYSTFVFECVVVVLDYKRKVRLYFETHNSKWRIAI
;
A
#
# COMPACT_ATOMS: atom_id res chain seq x y z
N MET A 1 -3.75 9.47 14.39
CA MET A 1 -4.53 8.31 13.93
C MET A 1 -4.31 8.21 12.44
N SER A 2 -3.77 7.10 11.95
CA SER A 2 -3.60 6.89 10.50
C SER A 2 -4.97 6.75 9.85
N ARG A 3 -5.18 7.36 8.67
CA ARG A 3 -6.42 7.19 7.91
C ARG A 3 -6.26 6.01 6.97
N VAL A 4 -7.14 5.02 7.08
CA VAL A 4 -7.17 3.87 6.17
C VAL A 4 -8.15 4.15 5.03
N ILE A 5 -7.72 3.90 3.79
CA ILE A 5 -8.54 3.99 2.58
C ILE A 5 -8.59 2.60 1.94
N ASP A 6 -9.81 2.08 1.79
CA ASP A 6 -10.09 0.72 1.27
C ASP A 6 -10.15 0.63 -0.26
N THR A 7 -10.17 1.77 -0.95
CA THR A 7 -10.33 1.89 -2.40
C THR A 7 -9.12 2.61 -2.98
N VAL A 8 -8.05 1.86 -3.21
CA VAL A 8 -6.84 2.34 -3.87
C VAL A 8 -6.49 1.40 -5.00
N ASP A 9 -6.21 1.95 -6.18
CA ASP A 9 -5.72 1.15 -7.29
C ASP A 9 -4.20 1.25 -7.34
N VAL A 10 -3.54 0.11 -7.50
CA VAL A 10 -2.08 -0.02 -7.46
C VAL A 10 -1.58 -0.66 -8.75
N ILE A 11 -0.65 0.01 -9.42
CA ILE A 11 0.16 -0.59 -10.49
C ILE A 11 1.33 -1.30 -9.81
N CYS A 12 1.41 -2.61 -9.99
CA CYS A 12 2.46 -3.45 -9.43
C CYS A 12 3.09 -4.36 -10.49
N GLN A 13 4.29 -4.85 -10.21
CA GLN A 13 4.94 -5.90 -10.97
C GLN A 13 4.89 -7.20 -10.17
N HIS A 14 4.28 -8.24 -10.76
CA HIS A 14 4.42 -9.60 -10.27
C HIS A 14 5.72 -10.19 -10.79
N LYS A 15 6.58 -10.67 -9.89
CA LYS A 15 7.78 -11.44 -10.25
C LYS A 15 7.43 -12.91 -10.43
N SER A 16 8.26 -13.63 -11.19
CA SER A 16 8.12 -15.08 -11.41
C SER A 16 8.24 -15.91 -10.13
N ASN A 17 8.85 -15.37 -9.07
CA ASN A 17 8.98 -16.01 -7.76
C ASN A 17 7.78 -15.74 -6.82
N GLY A 18 6.71 -15.09 -7.31
CA GLY A 18 5.53 -14.76 -6.52
C GLY A 18 5.62 -13.48 -5.69
N GLU A 19 6.76 -12.77 -5.70
CA GLU A 19 6.90 -11.46 -5.07
C GLU A 19 6.12 -10.39 -5.85
N VAL A 20 5.54 -9.44 -5.13
CA VAL A 20 4.82 -8.28 -5.69
C VAL A 20 5.61 -7.01 -5.40
N ILE A 21 5.88 -6.22 -6.43
CA ILE A 21 6.55 -4.91 -6.32
C ILE A 21 5.51 -3.81 -6.60
N PRO A 22 5.18 -2.94 -5.63
CA PRO A 22 4.32 -1.80 -5.90
C PRO A 22 5.12 -0.69 -6.61
N LEU A 23 4.60 -0.15 -7.73
CA LEU A 23 5.28 0.86 -8.55
C LEU A 23 4.59 2.23 -8.47
N ARG A 24 3.27 2.25 -8.58
CA ARG A 24 2.44 3.46 -8.51
C ARG A 24 1.10 3.14 -7.88
N PHE A 25 0.45 4.14 -7.31
CA PHE A 25 -0.95 4.03 -6.91
C PHE A 25 -1.71 5.29 -7.25
N ARG A 26 -3.04 5.20 -7.33
CA ARG A 26 -3.91 6.35 -7.48
C ARG A 26 -4.92 6.44 -6.35
N LEU A 27 -5.16 7.67 -5.91
CA LEU A 27 -6.19 7.98 -4.92
C LEU A 27 -7.15 9.01 -5.50
N MET A 28 -8.43 8.84 -5.19
CA MET A 28 -9.45 9.83 -5.51
C MET A 28 -9.34 10.96 -4.48
N ASN A 29 -9.18 12.18 -4.96
CA ASN A 29 -9.18 13.38 -4.12
C ASN A 29 -10.61 13.84 -3.82
N GLU A 30 -10.74 14.94 -3.07
CA GLU A 30 -12.04 15.47 -2.64
C GLU A 30 -12.89 16.00 -3.82
N ASP A 31 -12.26 16.40 -4.91
CA ASP A 31 -12.90 16.83 -6.17
C ASP A 31 -13.31 15.63 -7.06
N GLY A 32 -13.08 14.40 -6.59
CA GLY A 32 -13.37 13.18 -7.33
C GLY A 32 -12.41 12.87 -8.47
N GLN A 33 -11.27 13.54 -8.54
CA GLN A 33 -10.21 13.28 -9.52
C GLN A 33 -9.19 12.28 -8.97
N TYR A 34 -8.66 11.43 -9.84
CA TYR A 34 -7.60 10.51 -9.47
C TYR A 34 -6.23 11.18 -9.55
N GLU A 35 -5.55 11.27 -8.41
CA GLU A 35 -4.16 11.68 -8.33
C GLU A 35 -3.24 10.46 -8.37
N ASN A 36 -2.19 10.54 -9.18
CA ASN A 36 -1.23 9.45 -9.36
C ASN A 36 0.03 9.69 -8.53
N TYR A 37 0.41 8.70 -7.74
CA TYR A 37 1.57 8.72 -6.87
C TYR A 37 2.59 7.67 -7.32
N THR A 38 3.83 8.12 -7.57
CA THR A 38 4.94 7.22 -7.92
C THR A 38 5.73 6.82 -6.69
N ILE A 39 5.92 5.51 -6.50
CA ILE A 39 6.71 4.97 -5.40
C ILE A 39 8.19 5.12 -5.74
N LYS A 40 8.93 5.83 -4.90
CA LYS A 40 10.38 6.07 -5.04
C LYS A 40 11.23 5.03 -4.33
N GLY A 41 10.64 4.32 -3.38
CA GLY A 41 11.26 3.19 -2.69
C GLY A 41 10.22 2.50 -1.83
N TYR A 42 10.42 1.22 -1.57
CA TYR A 42 9.55 0.45 -0.69
C TYR A 42 10.36 -0.55 0.13
N ARG A 43 9.80 -0.99 1.24
CA ARG A 43 10.24 -2.20 1.94
C ARG A 43 9.04 -3.07 2.28
N THR A 44 9.20 -4.38 2.16
CA THR A 44 8.19 -5.35 2.58
C THR A 44 8.30 -5.56 4.08
N ILE A 45 7.16 -5.56 4.77
CA ILE A 45 7.09 -5.88 6.19
C ILE A 45 6.59 -7.31 6.32
N THR A 46 7.42 -8.14 6.94
CA THR A 46 7.11 -9.55 7.23
C THR A 46 6.94 -9.72 8.73
N HIS A 47 5.90 -10.44 9.13
CA HIS A 47 5.66 -10.78 10.53
C HIS A 47 5.44 -12.30 10.65
N PRO A 48 5.94 -12.98 11.69
CA PRO A 48 5.86 -14.43 11.83
C PRO A 48 4.45 -14.98 12.01
N GLY A 49 3.44 -14.12 12.19
CA GLY A 49 2.05 -14.49 12.37
C GLY A 49 1.10 -13.32 12.18
N PRO A 50 -0.23 -13.54 12.25
CA PRO A 50 -1.22 -12.50 12.10
C PRO A 50 -1.09 -11.47 13.22
N TYR A 51 -1.30 -10.20 12.87
CA TYR A 51 -1.17 -9.10 13.82
C TYR A 51 -2.02 -7.92 13.37
N THR A 52 -2.32 -7.02 14.30
CA THR A 52 -2.95 -5.73 13.99
C THR A 52 -1.85 -4.69 13.83
N THR A 53 -1.83 -3.99 12.70
CA THR A 53 -0.87 -2.92 12.47
C THR A 53 -1.17 -1.71 13.35
N PRO A 54 -0.20 -0.80 13.56
CA PRO A 54 -0.45 0.48 14.23
C PRO A 54 -1.55 1.34 13.56
N ASP A 55 -1.90 1.04 12.31
CA ASP A 55 -2.98 1.72 11.58
C ASP A 55 -4.37 1.11 11.88
N GLY A 56 -4.45 0.07 12.72
CA GLY A 56 -5.69 -0.61 13.10
C GLY A 56 -6.15 -1.71 12.13
N LEU A 57 -5.33 -2.10 11.15
CA LEU A 57 -5.65 -3.15 10.20
C LEU A 57 -5.18 -4.52 10.67
N TYR A 58 -6.08 -5.51 10.65
CA TYR A 58 -5.71 -6.90 10.86
C TYR A 58 -5.04 -7.46 9.60
N VAL A 59 -3.82 -7.96 9.76
CA VAL A 59 -2.99 -8.56 8.71
C VAL A 59 -2.90 -10.07 8.99
N SER A 60 -3.32 -10.87 8.01
CA SER A 60 -3.17 -12.33 8.01
C SER A 60 -1.92 -12.75 7.24
N TYR A 61 -1.67 -14.06 7.16
CA TYR A 61 -0.58 -14.63 6.35
C TYR A 61 -0.70 -14.36 4.84
N SER A 62 -1.89 -13.99 4.37
CA SER A 62 -2.19 -13.73 2.96
C SER A 62 -2.23 -12.23 2.62
N THR A 63 -1.74 -11.39 3.52
CA THR A 63 -1.67 -9.94 3.31
C THR A 63 -0.21 -9.50 3.23
N PHE A 64 0.18 -8.99 2.07
CA PHE A 64 1.46 -8.31 1.90
C PHE A 64 1.37 -6.88 2.40
N VAL A 65 2.37 -6.46 3.18
CA VAL A 65 2.45 -5.11 3.73
C VAL A 65 3.69 -4.43 3.17
N PHE A 66 3.52 -3.27 2.56
CA PHE A 66 4.61 -2.48 1.99
C PHE A 66 4.66 -1.11 2.64
N GLU A 67 5.81 -0.73 3.18
CA GLU A 67 6.08 0.65 3.54
C GLU A 67 6.76 1.35 2.38
N CYS A 68 6.04 2.28 1.77
CA CYS A 68 6.43 2.98 0.56
C CYS A 68 6.82 4.42 0.87
N VAL A 69 7.79 4.93 0.11
CA VAL A 69 8.15 6.35 0.08
C VAL A 69 7.65 6.94 -1.24
N VAL A 70 6.86 7.99 -1.16
CA VAL A 70 6.40 8.79 -2.29
C VAL A 70 6.88 10.22 -2.13
N VAL A 71 6.92 10.97 -3.24
CA VAL A 71 7.22 12.41 -3.22
C VAL A 71 5.96 13.15 -3.63
N VAL A 72 5.52 14.07 -2.78
CA VAL A 72 4.34 14.92 -2.99
C VAL A 72 4.79 16.35 -2.74
N LEU A 73 4.69 17.21 -3.76
CA LEU A 73 5.15 18.62 -3.69
C LEU A 73 6.60 18.75 -3.17
N ASP A 74 7.52 17.94 -3.69
CA ASP A 74 8.93 17.84 -3.26
C ASP A 74 9.18 17.31 -1.84
N TYR A 75 8.14 16.99 -1.08
CA TYR A 75 8.26 16.36 0.23
C TYR A 75 8.18 14.83 0.15
N LYS A 76 9.12 14.16 0.81
CA LYS A 76 9.05 12.71 1.01
C LYS A 76 7.97 12.37 2.03
N ARG A 77 7.00 11.55 1.64
CA ARG A 77 5.95 10.99 2.50
C ARG A 77 6.09 9.49 2.58
N LYS A 78 5.86 8.93 3.76
CA LYS A 78 5.75 7.50 3.97
C LYS A 78 4.28 7.11 3.97
N VAL A 79 3.94 6.06 3.24
CA VAL A 79 2.59 5.48 3.21
C VAL A 79 2.72 3.98 3.34
N ARG A 80 1.69 3.30 3.85
CA ARG A 80 1.69 1.85 3.97
C ARG A 80 0.62 1.26 3.06
N LEU A 81 1.02 0.42 2.11
CA LEU A 81 0.12 -0.34 1.26
C LEU A 81 -0.09 -1.74 1.83
N TYR A 82 -1.31 -2.22 1.68
CA TYR A 82 -1.75 -3.54 2.09
C TYR A 82 -2.35 -4.24 0.88
N PHE A 83 -1.83 -5.41 0.53
CA PHE A 83 -2.35 -6.22 -0.55
C PHE A 83 -2.81 -7.56 -0.02
N GLU A 84 -4.12 -7.77 -0.02
CA GLU A 84 -4.74 -9.02 0.38
C GLU A 84 -4.89 -9.93 -0.86
N THR A 85 -4.25 -11.09 -0.84
CA THR A 85 -4.16 -11.93 -2.05
C THR A 85 -5.47 -12.64 -2.38
N HIS A 86 -6.28 -12.99 -1.38
CA HIS A 86 -7.50 -13.80 -1.58
C HIS A 86 -8.55 -13.08 -2.43
N ASN A 87 -8.69 -11.77 -2.26
CA ASN A 87 -9.67 -10.93 -2.96
C ASN A 87 -9.01 -9.93 -3.91
N SER A 88 -7.69 -9.98 -4.05
CA SER A 88 -6.89 -9.02 -4.82
C SER A 88 -7.18 -7.56 -4.44
N LYS A 89 -7.45 -7.31 -3.15
CA LYS A 89 -7.82 -5.98 -2.64
C LYS A 89 -6.59 -5.24 -2.16
N TRP A 90 -6.45 -4.00 -2.63
CA TRP A 90 -5.45 -3.06 -2.11
C TRP A 90 -6.09 -2.08 -1.13
N ARG A 91 -5.35 -1.75 -0.07
CA ARG A 91 -5.70 -0.71 0.90
C ARG A 91 -4.45 0.13 1.19
N ILE A 92 -4.65 1.37 1.63
CA ILE A 92 -3.56 2.25 2.02
C ILE A 92 -3.83 2.86 3.39
N ALA A 93 -2.80 2.99 4.21
CA ALA A 93 -2.79 3.84 5.39
C ALA A 93 -1.87 5.04 5.15
N ILE A 94 -2.41 6.24 5.40
CA ILE A 94 -1.74 7.55 5.28
C ILE A 94 -1.77 8.33 6.59
#